data_AF-A0A8H9MA64-F1
#
_entry.id   AF-A0A8H9MA64-F1
#
_cell.length_a   1.000
_cell.length_b   1.000
_cell.length_c   1.000
_cell.angle_alpha   90.00
_cell.angle_beta   90.00
_cell.angle_gamma   90.00
#
_symmetry.space_group_name_H-M   'P 1'
#
loop_
_entity.id
_entity.type
_entity.pdbx_description
1 polymer ?
#
loop_
_entity_poly.entity_id
_entity_poly.type
_entity_poly.pdbx_seq_one_letter_code
_entity_poly.pdbx_strand_id
1 'polypeptide(L)'
;MISSPTPEAVRNARLGAGLTQSEAAGLVYASPRAWANWESGARKMDQALFHLFIQRLTSPSQAALQALGILEGNPAQSYSQLVVVIQLVDGRPQPIDTVAKENFLAYEIENDDAYAVISSLAIDRRTAKPYVHRVKLVRAQNAHVEKAVKTWAQDRDSQS
;
A
#
# COMPACT_ATOMS: atom_id res chain seq x y z
N MET A 1 8.08 -4.76 -33.35
CA MET A 1 9.52 -4.50 -33.16
C MET A 1 9.65 -3.49 -32.05
N ILE A 2 10.44 -3.81 -31.03
CA ILE A 2 10.60 -2.94 -29.87
C ILE A 2 11.81 -2.04 -30.14
N SER A 3 11.58 -0.73 -30.23
CA SER A 3 12.57 0.22 -30.72
C SER A 3 13.29 0.94 -29.58
N SER A 4 14.61 1.10 -29.70
CA SER A 4 15.39 1.97 -28.83
C SER A 4 14.83 3.41 -28.83
N PRO A 5 14.83 4.10 -27.69
CA PRO A 5 14.36 5.48 -27.63
C PRO A 5 15.23 6.39 -28.51
N THR A 6 14.63 7.43 -29.06
CA THR A 6 15.39 8.46 -29.78
C THR A 6 16.21 9.29 -28.80
N PRO A 7 17.34 9.89 -29.23
CA PRO A 7 18.13 10.80 -28.40
C PRO A 7 17.30 11.93 -27.79
N GLU A 8 16.34 12.44 -28.56
CA GLU A 8 15.40 13.47 -28.14
C GLU A 8 14.44 12.97 -27.05
N ALA A 9 13.93 11.74 -27.16
CA ALA A 9 13.08 11.14 -26.12
C ALA A 9 13.84 10.95 -24.80
N VAL A 10 15.11 10.53 -24.86
CA VAL A 10 15.97 10.41 -23.67
C VAL A 10 16.20 11.77 -23.02
N ARG A 11 16.50 12.79 -23.83
CA ARG A 11 16.72 14.17 -23.35
C ARG A 11 15.46 14.76 -22.73
N ASN A 12 14.31 14.61 -23.38
CA ASN A 12 13.04 15.14 -22.92
C ASN A 12 12.58 14.46 -21.62
N ALA A 13 12.77 13.14 -21.50
CA ALA A 13 12.47 12.41 -20.27
C ALA A 13 13.32 12.89 -19.09
N ARG A 14 14.63 13.15 -19.31
CA ARG A 14 15.49 13.72 -18.27
C ARG A 14 15.07 15.13 -17.88
N LEU A 15 14.87 16.01 -18.86
CA LEU A 15 14.49 17.40 -18.60
C LEU A 15 13.11 17.50 -17.92
N GLY A 16 12.15 16.66 -18.33
CA GLY A 16 10.84 16.56 -17.69
C GLY A 16 10.89 16.07 -16.24
N ALA A 17 11.93 15.31 -15.88
CA ALA A 17 12.20 14.91 -14.50
C ALA A 17 13.06 15.91 -13.71
N GLY A 18 13.51 17.01 -14.33
CA GLY A 18 14.35 18.03 -13.68
C GLY A 18 15.76 17.57 -13.32
N LEU A 19 16.25 16.47 -13.91
CA LEU A 19 17.52 15.85 -13.54
C LEU A 19 18.70 16.38 -14.37
N THR A 20 19.87 16.44 -13.76
CA THR A 20 21.14 16.58 -14.46
C THR A 20 21.53 15.28 -15.17
N GLN A 21 22.43 15.34 -16.15
CA GLN A 21 22.91 14.14 -16.85
C GLN A 21 23.59 13.15 -15.89
N SER A 22 24.23 13.63 -14.83
CA SER A 22 24.89 12.78 -13.83
C SER A 22 23.88 12.03 -12.97
N GLU A 23 22.82 12.71 -12.51
CA GLU A 23 21.75 12.10 -11.72
C GLU A 23 20.98 11.06 -12.54
N ALA A 24 20.65 11.39 -13.78
CA ALA A 24 19.95 10.47 -14.68
C ALA A 24 20.79 9.22 -15.01
N ALA A 25 22.10 9.38 -15.22
CA ALA A 25 23.03 8.26 -15.38
C ALA A 25 23.09 7.37 -14.14
N GLY A 26 23.11 7.97 -12.95
CA GLY A 26 23.10 7.26 -11.67
C GLY A 26 21.87 6.36 -11.48
N LEU A 27 20.70 6.78 -11.96
CA LEU A 27 19.45 5.99 -11.85
C LEU A 27 19.51 4.65 -12.60
N VAL A 28 20.34 4.55 -13.63
CA VAL A 28 20.52 3.34 -14.46
C VAL A 28 21.90 2.73 -14.34
N TYR A 29 22.67 3.10 -13.31
CA TYR A 29 24.04 2.61 -13.07
C TYR A 29 25.00 2.85 -14.24
N ALA A 30 24.80 3.94 -14.97
CA ALA A 30 25.65 4.35 -16.09
C ALA A 30 26.55 5.54 -15.71
N SER A 31 27.56 5.81 -16.55
CA SER A 31 28.39 7.00 -16.39
C SER A 31 27.73 8.25 -17.02
N PRO A 32 28.00 9.46 -16.50
CA PRO A 32 27.48 10.70 -17.10
C PRO A 32 27.87 10.87 -18.57
N ARG A 33 29.06 10.39 -18.95
CA ARG A 33 29.54 10.39 -20.33
C ARG A 33 28.75 9.44 -21.23
N ALA A 34 28.32 8.28 -20.72
CA ALA A 34 27.43 7.39 -21.45
C ALA A 34 26.07 8.06 -21.71
N TRP A 35 25.54 8.77 -20.71
CA TRP A 35 24.29 9.52 -20.83
C TRP A 35 24.38 10.63 -21.88
N ALA A 36 25.44 11.44 -21.86
CA ALA A 36 25.67 12.49 -22.86
C ALA A 36 25.79 11.93 -24.28
N ASN A 37 26.38 10.74 -24.45
CA ASN A 37 26.45 10.07 -25.75
C ASN A 37 25.08 9.60 -26.25
N TRP A 38 24.16 9.23 -25.34
CA TRP A 38 22.79 8.89 -25.71
C TRP A 38 21.98 10.12 -26.12
N GLU A 39 22.12 11.24 -25.41
CA GLU A 39 21.40 12.49 -25.74
C GLU A 39 21.89 13.17 -27.02
N SER A 40 23.18 13.04 -27.34
CA SER A 40 23.76 13.57 -28.58
C SER A 40 23.55 12.65 -29.78
N GLY A 41 23.06 11.42 -29.56
CA GLY A 41 22.92 10.41 -30.60
C GLY A 41 24.25 9.75 -31.03
N ALA A 42 25.37 10.08 -30.39
CA ALA A 42 26.65 9.42 -30.61
C ALA A 42 26.61 7.92 -30.29
N ARG A 43 25.71 7.49 -29.39
CA ARG A 43 25.37 6.07 -29.14
C ARG A 43 23.87 5.91 -28.96
N LYS A 44 23.34 4.76 -29.36
CA LYS A 44 21.94 4.39 -29.06
C LYS A 44 21.83 3.92 -27.61
N MET A 45 20.79 4.38 -26.91
CA MET A 45 20.45 3.86 -25.59
C MET A 45 19.79 2.49 -25.74
N ASP A 46 20.19 1.55 -24.89
CA ASP A 46 19.50 0.27 -24.79
C ASP A 46 18.08 0.48 -24.24
N GLN A 47 17.12 -0.24 -24.80
CA GLN A 47 15.73 -0.10 -24.41
C GLN A 47 15.48 -0.53 -22.96
N ALA A 48 16.14 -1.60 -22.48
CA ALA A 48 16.00 -2.05 -21.10
C ALA A 48 16.51 -1.00 -20.12
N LEU A 49 17.59 -0.30 -20.47
CA LEU A 49 18.11 0.82 -19.67
C LEU A 49 17.14 1.99 -19.66
N PHE A 50 16.50 2.30 -20.80
CA PHE A 50 15.49 3.36 -20.84
C PHE A 50 14.25 3.00 -20.03
N HIS A 51 13.79 1.75 -20.10
CA HIS A 51 12.70 1.27 -19.25
C HIS A 51 13.07 1.32 -17.76
N LEU A 52 14.29 0.93 -17.38
CA LEU A 52 14.79 1.07 -16.02
C LEU A 52 14.78 2.54 -15.57
N PHE A 53 15.24 3.46 -16.43
CA PHE A 53 15.19 4.90 -16.16
C PHE A 53 13.76 5.37 -15.88
N ILE A 54 12.81 5.06 -16.78
CA ILE A 54 11.41 5.43 -16.60
C ILE A 54 10.84 4.79 -15.33
N GLN A 55 11.11 3.51 -15.06
CA GLN A 55 10.68 2.84 -13.83
C GLN A 55 11.23 3.52 -12.59
N ARG A 56 12.46 4.03 -12.60
CA ARG A 56 13.05 4.77 -11.48
C ARG A 56 12.47 6.17 -11.31
N LEU A 57 11.95 6.78 -12.39
CA LEU A 57 11.25 8.05 -12.32
C LEU A 57 9.79 7.90 -11.84
N THR A 58 9.12 6.82 -12.26
CA THR A 58 7.69 6.61 -11.96
C THR A 58 7.46 5.80 -10.69
N SER A 59 8.42 4.99 -10.27
CA SER A 59 8.35 4.24 -9.02
C SER A 59 9.09 5.06 -7.96
N PRO A 60 8.41 5.81 -7.10
CA PRO A 60 9.09 6.50 -6.02
C PRO A 60 9.83 5.44 -5.20
N SER A 61 11.13 5.66 -5.01
CA SER A 61 11.93 4.70 -4.26
C SER A 61 11.33 4.56 -2.86
N GLN A 62 11.37 3.35 -2.32
CA GLN A 62 10.78 3.05 -1.01
C GLN A 62 11.36 3.96 0.09
N ALA A 63 12.62 4.34 -0.04
CA ALA A 63 13.30 5.31 0.81
C ALA A 63 12.80 6.76 0.63
N ALA A 64 12.43 7.17 -0.60
CA ALA A 64 11.88 8.50 -0.85
C ALA A 64 10.44 8.63 -0.31
N LEU A 65 9.63 7.58 -0.43
CA LEU A 65 8.30 7.54 0.20
C LEU A 65 8.37 7.58 1.74
N GLN A 66 9.41 6.97 2.33
CA GLN A 66 9.70 7.04 3.77
C GLN A 66 10.18 8.44 4.19
N ALA A 67 11.09 9.05 3.43
CA ALA A 67 11.63 10.38 3.74
C ALA A 67 10.58 11.50 3.63
N LEU A 68 9.55 11.31 2.81
CA LEU A 68 8.42 12.22 2.66
C LEU A 68 7.31 11.99 3.70
N GLY A 69 7.48 11.05 4.64
CA GLY A 69 6.48 10.75 5.67
C GLY A 69 5.20 10.11 5.14
N ILE A 70 5.22 9.63 3.88
CA ILE A 70 4.08 8.95 3.23
C ILE A 70 4.02 7.48 3.69
N LEU A 71 5.16 6.90 4.09
CA LEU A 71 5.26 5.58 4.69
C LEU A 71 5.90 5.68 6.09
N GLU A 72 5.08 5.70 7.14
CA GLU A 72 5.55 5.37 8.49
C GLU A 72 5.55 3.85 8.69
N GLY A 73 6.72 3.27 8.96
CA GLY A 73 6.86 1.89 9.43
C GLY A 73 7.29 0.85 8.39
N ASN A 74 7.81 -0.28 8.90
CA ASN A 74 8.22 -1.48 8.17
C ASN A 74 7.17 -1.91 7.10
N PRO A 75 7.50 -1.94 5.79
CA PRO A 75 6.52 -2.08 4.71
C PRO A 75 5.91 -3.48 4.55
N ALA A 76 6.38 -4.49 5.30
CA ALA A 76 5.72 -5.80 5.36
C ALA A 76 4.66 -5.91 6.47
N GLN A 77 4.55 -4.91 7.35
CA GLN A 77 3.68 -4.97 8.54
C GLN A 77 2.69 -3.81 8.69
N SER A 78 2.80 -2.75 7.89
CA SER A 78 1.88 -1.60 7.95
C SER A 78 0.95 -1.52 6.71
N TYR A 79 0.35 -2.65 6.34
CA TYR A 79 -1.00 -2.57 5.80
C TYR A 79 -1.89 -2.44 7.03
N SER A 80 -2.68 -1.37 7.15
CA SER A 80 -3.77 -1.37 8.14
C SER A 80 -4.57 -2.63 7.92
N GLN A 81 -4.47 -3.56 8.87
CA GLN A 81 -5.10 -4.86 8.72
C GLN A 81 -6.59 -4.60 8.87
N LEU A 82 -7.30 -4.61 7.73
CA LEU A 82 -8.74 -4.42 7.65
C LEU A 82 -9.41 -5.77 7.50
N VAL A 83 -10.53 -5.96 8.18
CA VAL A 83 -11.47 -7.04 7.92
C VAL A 83 -12.83 -6.48 7.60
N VAL A 84 -13.46 -7.06 6.58
CA VAL A 84 -14.84 -6.77 6.23
C VAL A 84 -15.72 -7.82 6.89
N VAL A 85 -16.66 -7.36 7.71
CA VAL A 85 -17.70 -8.20 8.27
C VAL A 85 -18.75 -8.39 7.18
N ILE A 86 -19.11 -9.64 6.90
CA ILE A 86 -20.05 -9.99 5.86
C ILE A 86 -21.29 -10.69 6.42
N GLN A 87 -22.38 -10.56 5.67
CA GLN A 87 -23.60 -11.33 5.85
C GLN A 87 -23.96 -11.99 4.51
N LEU A 88 -24.36 -13.26 4.54
CA LEU A 88 -24.92 -13.89 3.36
C LEU A 88 -26.40 -13.50 3.20
N VAL A 89 -26.72 -12.84 2.08
CA VAL A 89 -28.09 -12.54 1.64
C VAL A 89 -28.32 -13.26 0.31
N ASP A 90 -29.31 -14.15 0.25
CA ASP A 90 -29.56 -15.02 -0.91
C ASP A 90 -28.32 -15.80 -1.38
N GLY A 91 -27.50 -16.26 -0.42
CA GLY A 91 -26.26 -16.98 -0.68
C GLY A 91 -25.10 -16.13 -1.19
N ARG A 92 -25.26 -14.80 -1.26
CA ARG A 92 -24.21 -13.86 -1.70
C ARG A 92 -23.64 -13.07 -0.53
N PRO A 93 -22.31 -12.92 -0.42
CA PRO A 93 -21.70 -12.12 0.63
C PRO A 93 -21.98 -10.63 0.41
N GLN A 94 -22.57 -9.99 1.39
CA GLN A 94 -22.80 -8.55 1.48
C GLN A 94 -21.95 -7.97 2.61
N PRO A 95 -21.19 -6.89 2.36
CA PRO A 95 -20.48 -6.20 3.43
C PRO A 95 -21.46 -5.50 4.36
N ILE A 96 -21.31 -5.70 5.67
CA ILE A 96 -22.11 -5.01 6.69
C ILE A 96 -21.29 -4.05 7.55
N ASP A 97 -19.97 -4.29 7.68
CA ASP A 97 -19.06 -3.40 8.40
C ASP A 97 -17.60 -3.60 7.97
N THR A 98 -16.72 -2.64 8.29
CA THR A 98 -15.27 -2.75 8.12
C THR A 98 -14.57 -2.37 9.42
N VAL A 99 -13.72 -3.26 9.93
CA VAL A 99 -12.95 -3.06 11.16
C VAL A 99 -11.46 -3.09 10.86
N ALA A 100 -10.73 -2.14 11.41
CA ALA A 100 -9.29 -2.04 11.31
C ALA A 100 -8.62 -2.52 12.60
N LYS A 101 -7.40 -3.03 12.51
CA LYS A 101 -6.60 -3.37 13.69
C LYS A 101 -6.48 -2.18 14.65
N GLU A 102 -6.32 -0.98 14.11
CA GLU A 102 -6.09 0.25 14.87
C GLU A 102 -7.33 0.74 15.63
N ASN A 103 -8.53 0.43 15.13
CA ASN A 103 -9.78 0.79 15.81
C ASN A 103 -10.45 -0.39 16.51
N PHE A 104 -9.92 -1.60 16.38
CA PHE A 104 -10.43 -2.79 17.05
C PHE A 104 -10.29 -2.67 18.57
N LEU A 105 -11.39 -2.91 19.29
CA LEU A 105 -11.43 -2.84 20.76
C LEU A 105 -11.56 -4.22 21.40
N ALA A 106 -12.51 -5.04 20.92
CA ALA A 106 -12.83 -6.34 21.49
C ALA A 106 -13.59 -7.25 20.51
N TYR A 107 -13.50 -8.56 20.76
CA TYR A 107 -14.27 -9.60 20.07
C TYR A 107 -14.83 -10.58 21.12
N GLU A 108 -16.15 -10.66 21.21
CA GLU A 108 -16.86 -11.43 22.24
C GLU A 108 -17.75 -12.49 21.57
N ILE A 109 -17.65 -13.75 22.03
CA ILE A 109 -18.46 -14.86 21.53
C ILE A 109 -19.72 -14.96 22.40
N GLU A 110 -20.89 -15.09 21.78
CA GLU A 110 -22.15 -15.30 22.51
C GLU A 110 -22.31 -16.75 23.00
N ASN A 111 -23.18 -16.98 23.99
CA ASN A 111 -23.36 -18.27 24.67
C ASN A 111 -23.70 -19.45 23.75
N ASP A 112 -24.26 -19.19 22.57
CA ASP A 112 -24.64 -20.22 21.60
C ASP A 112 -23.51 -20.61 20.64
N ASP A 113 -22.34 -19.96 20.78
CA ASP A 113 -21.14 -20.12 19.93
C ASP A 113 -21.38 -19.82 18.43
N ALA A 114 -22.61 -19.49 18.03
CA ALA A 114 -23.00 -19.24 16.66
C ALA A 114 -22.71 -17.79 16.25
N TYR A 115 -22.81 -16.87 17.21
CA TYR A 115 -22.59 -15.44 16.99
C TYR A 115 -21.40 -14.89 17.76
N ALA A 116 -20.86 -13.80 17.24
CA ALA A 116 -19.92 -12.96 17.96
C ALA A 116 -20.28 -11.48 17.77
N VAL A 117 -19.77 -10.65 18.67
CA VAL A 117 -19.83 -9.19 18.58
C VAL A 117 -18.41 -8.67 18.42
N ILE A 118 -18.16 -7.96 17.30
CA ILE A 118 -16.94 -7.18 17.12
C ILE A 118 -17.20 -5.74 17.54
N SER A 119 -16.29 -5.19 18.36
CA SER A 119 -16.35 -3.82 18.85
C SER A 119 -15.19 -3.01 18.28
N SER A 120 -15.49 -1.82 17.74
CA SER A 120 -14.51 -0.90 17.18
C SER A 120 -14.75 0.54 17.62
N LEU A 121 -13.70 1.35 17.66
CA LEU A 121 -13.78 2.78 17.88
C LEU A 121 -14.23 3.48 16.59
N ALA A 122 -15.28 4.28 16.68
CA ALA A 122 -15.82 5.06 15.57
C ALA A 122 -16.03 6.51 16.00
N ILE A 123 -16.19 7.40 15.02
CA ILE A 123 -16.48 8.82 15.24
C ILE A 123 -17.85 9.14 14.65
N ASP A 124 -18.73 9.73 15.45
CA ASP A 124 -19.98 10.29 14.93
C ASP A 124 -19.62 11.48 14.04
N ARG A 125 -19.87 11.36 12.73
CA ARG A 125 -19.50 12.37 11.74
C ARG A 125 -20.16 13.74 11.99
N ARG A 126 -21.34 13.77 12.61
CA ARG A 126 -22.08 15.02 12.87
C ARG A 126 -21.57 15.72 14.11
N THR A 127 -21.19 14.97 15.14
CA THR A 127 -20.82 15.52 16.45
C THR A 127 -19.32 15.48 16.74
N ALA A 128 -18.54 14.81 15.89
CA ALA A 128 -17.12 14.49 16.08
C ALA A 128 -16.81 13.71 17.37
N LYS A 129 -17.83 13.20 18.08
CA LYS A 129 -17.63 12.46 19.32
C LYS A 129 -17.26 11.01 19.03
N PRO A 130 -16.24 10.47 19.70
CA PRO A 130 -15.93 9.05 19.62
C PRO A 130 -17.02 8.22 20.30
N TYR A 131 -17.32 7.06 19.73
CA TYR A 131 -18.21 6.06 20.30
C TYR A 131 -17.72 4.65 19.97
N VAL A 132 -18.20 3.66 20.71
CA VAL A 132 -17.94 2.24 20.43
C VAL A 132 -19.01 1.73 19.47
N HIS A 133 -18.62 1.43 18.24
CA HIS A 133 -19.45 0.73 17.29
C HIS A 133 -19.39 -0.77 17.57
N ARG A 134 -20.54 -1.45 17.50
CA ARG A 134 -20.66 -2.88 17.78
C ARG A 134 -21.47 -3.54 16.68
N VAL A 135 -20.94 -4.62 16.12
CA VAL A 135 -21.58 -5.38 15.06
C VAL A 135 -21.66 -6.84 15.45
N LYS A 136 -22.87 -7.38 15.42
CA LYS A 136 -23.14 -8.80 15.60
C LYS A 136 -22.93 -9.51 14.26
N LEU A 137 -22.19 -10.62 14.28
CA LEU A 137 -21.86 -11.40 13.09
C LEU A 137 -22.04 -12.90 13.34
N VAL A 138 -22.37 -13.62 12.26
CA VAL A 138 -22.43 -15.09 12.27
C VAL A 138 -21.01 -15.63 12.09
N ARG A 139 -20.51 -16.40 13.05
CA ARG A 139 -19.12 -16.87 13.06
C ARG A 139 -18.79 -17.80 11.90
N ALA A 140 -19.70 -18.72 11.59
CA ALA A 140 -19.53 -19.64 10.47
C ALA A 140 -19.34 -18.93 9.12
N GLN A 141 -19.89 -17.73 8.95
CA GLN A 141 -19.75 -16.91 7.73
C GLN A 141 -18.51 -16.01 7.74
N ASN A 142 -17.90 -15.79 8.91
CA ASN A 142 -16.89 -14.76 9.14
C ASN A 142 -15.62 -15.32 9.81
N ALA A 143 -15.22 -16.55 9.48
CA ALA A 143 -14.02 -17.17 10.03
C ALA A 143 -12.74 -16.35 9.80
N HIS A 144 -12.69 -15.55 8.71
CA HIS A 144 -11.58 -14.62 8.44
C HIS A 144 -11.49 -13.48 9.46
N VAL A 145 -12.63 -12.97 9.95
CA VAL A 145 -12.68 -11.95 11.01
C VAL A 145 -12.10 -12.53 12.29
N GLU A 146 -12.52 -13.73 12.69
CA GLU A 146 -12.04 -14.38 13.90
C GLU A 146 -10.52 -14.65 13.85
N LYS A 147 -10.00 -15.06 12.69
CA LYS A 147 -8.55 -15.26 12.51
C LYS A 147 -7.79 -13.95 12.70
N ALA A 148 -8.27 -12.84 12.14
CA ALA A 148 -7.60 -11.55 12.23
C ALA A 148 -7.61 -11.00 13.66
N VAL A 149 -8.77 -10.98 14.33
CA VAL A 149 -8.89 -10.43 15.69
C VAL A 149 -8.06 -11.22 16.72
N LYS A 150 -7.88 -12.54 16.52
CA LYS A 150 -6.97 -13.34 17.35
C LYS A 150 -5.52 -12.87 17.23
N THR A 151 -5.07 -12.60 16.01
CA THR A 151 -3.74 -12.01 15.77
C THR A 151 -3.62 -10.63 16.41
N TRP A 152 -4.65 -9.79 16.29
CA TRP A 152 -4.62 -8.43 16.83
C TRP A 152 -4.64 -8.38 18.36
N ALA A 153 -5.41 -9.26 19.00
CA ALA A 153 -5.43 -9.37 20.45
C ALA A 153 -4.06 -9.78 21.01
N GLN A 154 -3.42 -10.77 20.39
CA GLN A 154 -2.07 -11.23 20.77
C GLN A 154 -1.00 -10.14 20.63
N ASP A 155 -1.06 -9.35 19.56
CA ASP A 155 -0.14 -8.22 19.35
C ASP A 155 -0.32 -7.14 20.43
N ARG A 156 -1.56 -6.89 20.87
CA ARG A 156 -1.87 -5.87 21.89
C ARG A 156 -1.38 -6.28 23.27
N ASP A 157 -1.53 -7.56 23.61
CA ASP A 157 -1.06 -8.12 24.90
C ASP A 157 0.47 -8.22 24.97
N SER A 158 1.17 -8.30 23.83
CA SER A 158 2.64 -8.34 23.77
C SER A 158 3.31 -6.97 23.88
N GLN A 159 2.54 -5.88 23.80
CA GLN A 159 3.03 -4.49 23.88
C GLN A 159 2.75 -3.81 25.23
N SER A 160 2.14 -4.55 26.18
CA SER A 160 1.81 -4.09 27.54
C SER A 160 2.79 -4.68 28.56
#